data_AF-X1TSG5-F1
#
_entry.id   AF-X1TSG5-F1
#
_cell.length_a   1.000
_cell.length_b   1.000
_cell.length_c   1.000
_cell.angle_alpha   90.00
_cell.angle_beta   90.00
_cell.angle_gamma   90.00
#
_symmetry.space_group_name_H-M   'P 1'
#
loop_
_entity.id
_entity.type
_entity.pdbx_description
1 polymer ?
#
loop_
_entity_poly.entity_id
_entity_poly.type
_entity_poly.pdbx_seq_one_letter_code
_entity_poly.pdbx_strand_id
1 'polypeptide(L)'
;MDKHYALAREAILAALIATRWGRDVSPVWVHAAEQTAPGAGTVLVTKAVTAGKTGYVYGFFISAQEANDFLLNWTSGGAAKSKRIVFGGGGSTECVDTVALNEGLGADAGTNITITNVTAATAGNIYQAN
;
A
#
# COMPACT_ATOMS: atom_id res chain seq x y z
N MET A 1 -9.63 43.96 16.26
CA MET A 1 -10.49 42.87 15.76
C MET A 1 -9.57 41.74 15.32
N ASP A 2 -8.75 41.18 16.23
CA ASP A 2 -7.47 40.56 15.81
C ASP A 2 -7.18 39.17 16.40
N LYS A 3 -7.66 38.86 17.61
CA LYS A 3 -7.32 37.58 18.27
C LYS A 3 -8.09 36.38 17.72
N HIS A 4 -9.33 36.56 17.29
CA HIS A 4 -10.14 35.48 16.71
C HIS A 4 -9.67 35.05 15.32
N TYR A 5 -9.18 35.99 14.50
CA TYR A 5 -8.61 35.68 13.19
C TYR A 5 -7.26 34.98 13.29
N ALA A 6 -6.43 35.33 14.28
CA ALA A 6 -5.16 34.67 14.53
C ALA A 6 -5.35 33.19 14.92
N LEU A 7 -6.28 32.89 15.83
CA LEU A 7 -6.61 31.51 16.23
C LEU A 7 -7.22 30.70 15.08
N ALA A 8 -8.09 31.30 14.27
CA ALA A 8 -8.64 30.65 13.08
C ALA A 8 -7.55 30.34 12.04
N ARG A 9 -6.60 31.25 11.83
CA ARG A 9 -5.46 31.06 10.93
C ARG A 9 -4.57 29.90 11.38
N GLU A 10 -4.25 29.80 12.67
CA GLU A 10 -3.43 28.70 13.18
C GLU A 10 -4.11 27.34 13.03
N ALA A 11 -5.42 27.26 13.33
CA ALA A 11 -6.19 26.04 13.11
C ALA A 11 -6.24 25.62 11.63
N ILE A 12 -6.42 26.58 10.72
CA ILE A 12 -6.39 26.33 9.28
C ILE A 12 -5.01 25.87 8.81
N LEU A 13 -3.94 26.51 9.27
CA LEU A 13 -2.57 26.11 8.93
C LEU A 13 -2.23 24.72 9.46
N ALA A 14 -2.64 24.40 10.70
CA ALA A 14 -2.46 23.07 11.28
C ALA A 14 -3.23 21.99 10.48
N ALA A 15 -4.47 22.28 10.06
CA ALA A 15 -5.26 21.38 9.22
C ALA A 15 -4.61 21.19 7.83
N LEU A 16 -4.11 22.25 7.20
CA LEU A 16 -3.41 22.16 5.92
C LEU A 16 -2.10 21.37 6.01
N ILE A 17 -1.35 21.52 7.11
CA ILE A 17 -0.14 20.74 7.38
C ILE A 17 -0.47 19.26 7.58
N ALA A 18 -1.63 18.94 8.16
CA ALA A 18 -2.09 17.56 8.34
C ALA A 18 -2.57 16.92 7.03
N THR A 19 -2.92 17.70 6.01
CA THR A 19 -3.31 17.17 4.71
C THR A 19 -2.10 16.79 3.84
N ARG A 20 -2.10 15.58 3.30
CA ARG A 20 -1.16 15.13 2.26
C ARG A 20 -1.89 15.05 0.93
N TRP A 21 -1.34 15.70 -0.11
CA TRP A 21 -1.97 15.82 -1.42
C TRP A 21 -3.41 16.38 -1.38
N GLY A 22 -3.66 17.32 -0.45
CA GLY A 22 -4.99 17.92 -0.27
C GLY A 22 -6.02 17.00 0.39
N ARG A 23 -5.59 15.86 0.94
CA ARG A 23 -6.45 14.88 1.63
C ARG A 23 -5.96 14.65 3.05
N ASP A 24 -6.88 14.41 3.98
CA ASP A 24 -6.55 14.01 5.34
C ASP A 24 -6.11 12.54 5.36
N VAL A 25 -4.87 12.30 4.95
CA VAL A 25 -4.27 10.97 4.87
C VAL A 25 -2.87 10.98 5.46
N SER A 26 -2.50 9.87 6.09
CA SER A 26 -1.18 9.66 6.70
C SER A 26 -0.58 8.37 6.14
N PRO A 27 0.05 8.42 4.94
CA PRO A 27 0.66 7.25 4.33
C PRO A 27 1.82 6.74 5.17
N VAL A 28 1.92 5.42 5.32
CA VAL A 28 3.00 4.74 6.04
C VAL A 28 3.49 3.57 5.20
N TRP A 29 4.79 3.53 4.94
CA TRP A 29 5.46 2.40 4.30
C TRP A 29 5.66 1.25 5.29
N VAL A 30 5.49 0.01 4.82
CA VAL A 30 5.91 -1.19 5.55
C VAL A 30 7.01 -1.84 4.76
N HIS A 31 8.18 -2.01 5.36
CA HIS A 31 9.30 -2.67 4.70
C HIS A 31 9.39 -4.11 5.17
N ALA A 32 9.11 -5.07 4.28
CA ALA A 32 9.27 -6.49 4.60
C ALA A 32 10.69 -6.97 4.31
N ALA A 33 11.07 -8.05 4.99
CA ALA A 33 12.30 -8.76 4.68
C ALA A 33 12.21 -9.41 3.30
N GLU A 34 13.36 -9.56 2.66
CA GLU A 34 13.49 -10.38 1.46
C GLU A 34 13.10 -11.84 1.76
N GLN A 35 12.54 -12.51 0.75
CA GLN A 35 12.18 -13.92 0.83
C GLN A 35 12.89 -14.69 -0.28
N THR A 36 13.57 -15.78 0.09
CA THR A 36 14.21 -16.70 -0.85
C THR A 36 13.23 -17.79 -1.25
N ALA A 37 13.08 -18.00 -2.55
CA ALA A 37 12.22 -19.01 -3.15
C ALA A 37 10.79 -19.04 -2.57
N PRO A 38 10.06 -17.89 -2.47
CA PRO A 38 8.70 -17.89 -1.93
C PRO A 38 7.77 -18.77 -2.77
N GLY A 39 6.92 -19.53 -2.09
CA GLY A 39 5.93 -20.40 -2.73
C GLY A 39 4.80 -19.62 -3.41
N ALA A 40 3.99 -20.34 -4.18
CA ALA A 40 2.74 -19.81 -4.72
C ALA A 40 1.80 -19.44 -3.56
N GLY A 41 1.18 -18.26 -3.62
CA GLY A 41 0.31 -17.75 -2.57
C GLY A 41 1.03 -17.19 -1.33
N THR A 42 2.37 -17.18 -1.30
CA THR A 42 3.12 -16.60 -0.19
C THR A 42 2.89 -15.09 -0.11
N VAL A 43 2.52 -14.60 1.06
CA VAL A 43 2.42 -13.16 1.34
C VAL A 43 3.81 -12.60 1.57
N LEU A 44 4.20 -11.63 0.75
CA LEU A 44 5.52 -10.98 0.80
C LEU A 44 5.52 -9.81 1.78
N VAL A 45 4.44 -9.03 1.84
CA VAL A 45 4.24 -7.95 2.82
C VAL A 45 2.78 -7.88 3.25
N THR A 46 2.57 -7.47 4.50
CA THR A 46 1.26 -7.21 5.09
C THR A 46 1.23 -5.83 5.75
N LYS A 47 0.20 -5.05 5.45
CA LYS A 47 -0.16 -3.84 6.18
C LYS A 47 -1.58 -3.98 6.74
N ALA A 48 -1.67 -4.08 8.06
CA ALA A 48 -2.95 -4.04 8.75
C ALA A 48 -3.55 -2.62 8.69
N VAL A 49 -4.83 -2.55 8.33
CA VAL A 49 -5.62 -1.32 8.39
C VAL A 49 -6.09 -1.13 9.82
N THR A 50 -5.70 -0.01 10.44
CA THR A 50 -6.11 0.32 11.82
C THR A 50 -7.64 0.32 11.94
N ALA A 51 -8.15 -0.20 13.06
CA ALA A 51 -9.57 -0.12 13.37
C ALA A 51 -10.08 1.34 13.31
N GLY A 52 -11.29 1.53 12.78
CA GLY A 52 -11.90 2.84 12.57
C GLY A 52 -11.30 3.66 11.42
N LYS A 53 -10.36 3.11 10.64
CA LYS A 53 -9.80 3.76 9.44
C LYS A 53 -10.12 3.00 8.16
N THR A 54 -10.17 3.72 7.05
CA THR A 54 -10.20 3.13 5.70
C THR A 54 -8.77 3.03 5.17
N GLY A 55 -8.40 1.87 4.63
CA GLY A 55 -7.05 1.63 4.10
C GLY A 55 -6.95 2.01 2.62
N TYR A 56 -6.15 3.03 2.31
CA TYR A 56 -5.85 3.42 0.92
C TYR A 56 -4.41 3.06 0.55
N VAL A 57 -4.24 2.53 -0.66
CA VAL A 57 -2.91 2.15 -1.18
C VAL A 57 -2.40 3.24 -2.10
N TYR A 58 -1.40 3.97 -1.65
CA TYR A 58 -0.79 5.07 -2.42
C TYR A 58 0.48 4.67 -3.17
N GLY A 59 1.00 3.47 -2.89
CA GLY A 59 2.17 2.98 -3.57
C GLY A 59 2.56 1.58 -3.14
N PHE A 60 3.54 1.04 -3.84
CA PHE A 60 4.22 -0.21 -3.53
C PHE A 60 5.63 -0.19 -4.12
N PHE A 61 6.49 -1.04 -3.58
CA PHE A 61 7.73 -1.46 -4.22
C PHE A 61 7.75 -2.99 -4.29
N ILE A 62 8.10 -3.56 -5.44
CA ILE A 62 8.32 -5.00 -5.59
C ILE A 62 9.62 -5.20 -6.36
N SER A 63 10.47 -6.10 -5.88
CA SER A 63 11.61 -6.64 -6.62
C SER A 63 11.52 -8.16 -6.71
N ALA A 64 11.94 -8.69 -7.86
CA ALA A 64 11.97 -10.11 -8.14
C ALA A 64 13.11 -10.45 -9.09
N GLN A 65 13.77 -11.59 -8.91
CA GLN A 65 14.89 -11.99 -9.75
C GLN A 65 14.49 -12.77 -11.02
N GLU A 66 13.19 -12.93 -11.27
CA GLU A 66 12.65 -13.63 -12.45
C GLU A 66 11.29 -13.05 -12.87
N ALA A 67 10.76 -13.56 -14.00
CA ALA A 67 9.40 -13.25 -14.44
C ALA A 67 8.37 -13.85 -13.48
N ASN A 68 7.39 -13.06 -13.06
CA ASN A 68 6.35 -13.51 -12.15
C ASN A 68 5.15 -12.55 -12.10
N ASP A 69 4.05 -13.03 -11.51
CA ASP A 69 2.89 -12.21 -11.19
C ASP A 69 2.77 -12.02 -9.67
N PHE A 70 2.32 -10.83 -9.30
CA PHE A 70 2.00 -10.48 -7.91
C PHE A 70 0.57 -9.95 -7.84
N LEU A 71 -0.05 -10.12 -6.68
CA LEU A 71 -1.36 -9.56 -6.37
C LEU A 71 -1.25 -8.61 -5.18
N LEU A 72 -1.61 -7.34 -5.41
CA LEU A 72 -1.96 -6.43 -4.33
C LEU A 72 -3.41 -6.72 -3.92
N ASN A 73 -3.63 -7.22 -2.71
CA ASN A 73 -4.93 -7.67 -2.21
C ASN A 73 -5.44 -6.80 -1.07
N TRP A 74 -6.76 -6.66 -0.98
CA TRP A 74 -7.44 -6.05 0.16
C TRP A 74 -8.90 -6.51 0.23
N THR A 75 -9.58 -6.24 1.33
CA THR A 75 -11.03 -6.46 1.48
C THR A 75 -11.75 -5.13 1.48
N SER A 76 -12.83 -5.00 0.71
CA SER A 76 -13.66 -3.78 0.67
C SER A 76 -15.13 -4.16 0.65
N GLY A 77 -15.90 -3.63 1.60
CA GLY A 77 -17.31 -3.99 1.80
C GLY A 77 -17.51 -5.48 2.10
N GLY A 78 -16.55 -6.11 2.79
CA GLY A 78 -16.56 -7.55 3.08
C GLY A 78 -16.18 -8.46 1.91
N ALA A 79 -15.89 -7.91 0.73
CA ALA A 79 -15.51 -8.67 -0.45
C ALA A 79 -14.01 -8.54 -0.74
N ALA A 80 -13.36 -9.66 -1.09
CA ALA A 80 -11.97 -9.65 -1.53
C ALA A 80 -11.81 -8.88 -2.86
N LYS A 81 -10.74 -8.07 -2.94
CA LYS A 81 -10.35 -7.28 -4.10
C LYS A 81 -8.86 -7.47 -4.35
N SER A 82 -8.46 -7.34 -5.61
CA SER A 82 -7.04 -7.39 -5.97
C SER A 82 -6.71 -6.58 -7.22
N LYS A 83 -5.42 -6.23 -7.35
CA LYS A 83 -4.80 -5.76 -8.59
C LYS A 83 -3.60 -6.62 -8.90
N ARG A 84 -3.48 -7.02 -10.16
CA ARG A 84 -2.33 -7.79 -10.66
C ARG A 84 -1.20 -6.86 -11.08
N ILE A 85 0.02 -7.24 -10.73
CA ILE A 85 1.26 -6.60 -11.12
C ILE A 85 2.10 -7.68 -11.82
N VAL A 86 2.46 -7.45 -13.08
CA VAL A 86 3.07 -8.46 -13.96
C VAL A 86 4.53 -8.10 -14.22
N PHE A 87 5.44 -9.05 -14.00
CA PHE A 87 6.86 -8.92 -14.32
C PHE A 87 7.18 -9.88 -15.46
N GLY A 88 7.58 -9.34 -16.61
CA GLY A 88 8.02 -10.14 -17.77
C GLY A 88 9.43 -10.74 -17.63
N GLY A 89 10.15 -10.38 -16.58
CA GLY A 89 11.51 -10.80 -16.26
C GLY A 89 11.93 -10.26 -14.90
N GLY A 90 13.14 -10.60 -14.46
CA GLY A 90 13.69 -10.06 -13.20
C GLY A 90 13.84 -8.54 -13.26
N GLY A 91 13.60 -7.88 -12.14
CA GLY A 91 13.68 -6.43 -12.01
C GLY A 91 13.02 -5.91 -10.74
N SER A 92 12.72 -4.61 -10.74
CA SER A 92 12.00 -3.94 -9.67
C SER A 92 11.02 -2.92 -10.25
N THR A 93 9.86 -2.78 -9.61
CA THR A 93 8.88 -1.73 -9.91
C THR A 93 8.53 -1.00 -8.64
N GLU A 94 8.57 0.32 -8.70
CA GLU A 94 8.00 1.21 -7.70
C GLU A 94 6.84 1.99 -8.31
N CYS A 95 5.76 2.12 -7.57
CA CYS A 95 4.65 3.00 -7.90
C CYS A 95 4.34 3.85 -6.68
N VAL A 96 4.23 5.17 -6.88
CA VAL A 96 3.73 6.12 -5.88
C VAL A 96 2.83 7.10 -6.60
N ASP A 97 1.59 7.22 -6.14
CA ASP A 97 0.61 8.12 -6.72
C ASP A 97 -0.08 8.95 -5.63
N THR A 98 -0.54 10.13 -6.01
CA THR A 98 -1.37 11.02 -5.19
C THR A 98 -2.82 10.52 -5.09
N VAL A 99 -3.25 9.70 -6.04
CA VAL A 99 -4.55 9.01 -6.05
C VAL A 99 -4.34 7.56 -5.62
N ALA A 100 -5.15 7.08 -4.68
CA ALA A 100 -5.01 5.71 -4.22
C ALA A 100 -5.30 4.70 -5.34
N LEU A 101 -4.51 3.63 -5.43
CA LEU A 101 -4.74 2.55 -6.39
C LEU A 101 -6.14 1.93 -6.19
N ASN A 102 -6.61 1.86 -4.95
CA ASN A 102 -7.95 1.38 -4.59
C ASN A 102 -8.95 2.52 -4.32
N GLU A 103 -8.80 3.66 -4.98
CA GLU A 103 -9.73 4.78 -4.87
C GLU A 103 -11.19 4.32 -5.08
N GLY A 104 -12.11 4.81 -4.23
CA GLY A 104 -13.52 4.41 -4.23
C GLY A 104 -13.81 3.01 -3.66
N LEU A 105 -12.79 2.18 -3.48
CA LEU A 105 -12.89 0.81 -2.92
C LEU A 105 -11.83 0.61 -1.82
N GLY A 106 -11.78 1.55 -0.88
CA GLY A 106 -10.85 1.51 0.25
C GLY A 106 -10.96 0.21 1.05
N ALA A 107 -9.85 -0.20 1.65
CA ALA A 107 -9.78 -1.41 2.45
C ALA A 107 -10.53 -1.23 3.78
N ASP A 108 -11.26 -2.26 4.18
CA ASP A 108 -12.09 -2.25 5.38
C ASP A 108 -11.23 -2.14 6.65
N ALA A 109 -11.77 -1.43 7.65
CA ALA A 109 -11.12 -1.28 8.93
C ALA A 109 -10.84 -2.65 9.59
N GLY A 110 -9.64 -2.81 10.16
CA GLY A 110 -9.24 -4.06 10.81
C GLY A 110 -8.87 -5.20 9.86
N THR A 111 -8.89 -4.98 8.54
CA THR A 111 -8.44 -5.98 7.54
C THR A 111 -6.99 -5.74 7.12
N ASN A 112 -6.45 -6.64 6.30
CA ASN A 112 -5.09 -6.55 5.79
C ASN A 112 -5.08 -6.14 4.32
N ILE A 113 -4.10 -5.30 3.98
CA ILE A 113 -3.62 -5.12 2.61
C ILE A 113 -2.36 -5.97 2.48
N THR A 114 -2.25 -6.77 1.42
CA THR A 114 -1.10 -7.65 1.22
C THR A 114 -0.57 -7.59 -0.21
N ILE A 115 0.71 -7.88 -0.39
CA ILE A 115 1.25 -8.26 -1.70
C ILE A 115 1.57 -9.74 -1.64
N THR A 116 0.98 -10.51 -2.54
CA THR A 116 1.07 -11.96 -2.57
C THR A 116 1.72 -12.42 -3.86
N ASN A 117 2.63 -13.37 -3.73
CA ASN A 117 3.24 -14.08 -4.83
C ASN A 117 2.23 -15.00 -5.53
N VAL A 118 2.12 -14.97 -6.86
CA VAL A 118 1.19 -15.82 -7.60
C VAL A 118 1.81 -17.19 -7.91
N THR A 119 3.00 -17.21 -8.48
CA THR A 119 3.69 -18.45 -8.88
C THR A 119 4.86 -18.71 -7.95
N ALA A 120 5.10 -19.98 -7.60
CA ALA A 120 6.27 -20.34 -6.80
C ALA A 120 7.55 -19.87 -7.51
N ALA A 121 8.41 -19.19 -6.76
CA ALA A 121 9.70 -18.75 -7.24
C ALA A 121 10.62 -19.95 -7.51
N THR A 122 11.50 -19.81 -8.50
CA THR A 122 12.57 -20.77 -8.74
C THR A 122 13.53 -20.78 -7.55
N ALA A 123 14.07 -21.96 -7.23
CA ALA A 123 14.99 -22.12 -6.10
C ALA A 123 16.17 -21.14 -6.20
N GLY A 124 16.44 -20.44 -5.10
CA GLY A 124 17.53 -19.46 -5.00
C GLY A 124 17.16 -18.03 -5.41
N ASN A 125 16.03 -17.81 -6.10
CA ASN A 125 15.59 -16.46 -6.46
C ASN A 125 15.00 -15.73 -5.26
N ILE A 126 15.30 -14.44 -5.16
CA ILE A 126 14.95 -13.58 -4.02
C ILE A 126 13.92 -12.55 -4.46
N TYR A 127 12.82 -12.44 -3.70
CA TYR A 127 11.78 -11.43 -3.88
C TYR A 127 11.70 -10.50 -2.67
N GLN A 128 11.29 -9.26 -2.89
CA GLN A 128 10.98 -8.29 -1.84
C GLN A 128 9.72 -7.50 -2.20
N ALA A 129 8.94 -7.12 -1.19
CA ALA A 129 7.80 -6.23 -1.36
C ALA A 129 7.69 -5.25 -0.19
N ASN A 130 7.26 -4.02 -0.47
CA ASN A 130 7.01 -2.95 0.51
C ASN A 130 5.72 -2.19 0.19
#